data_AF-A0A1Q7R495-F1
#
_entry.id   AF-A0A1Q7R495-F1
#
_cell.length_a   1.000
_cell.length_b   1.000
_cell.length_c   1.000
_cell.angle_alpha   90.00
_cell.angle_beta   90.00
_cell.angle_gamma   90.00
#
_symmetry.space_group_name_H-M   'P 1'
#
loop_
_entity.id
_entity.type
_entity.pdbx_description
1 polymer ?
#
loop_
_entity_poly.entity_id
_entity_poly.type
_entity_poly.pdbx_seq_one_letter_code
_entity_poly.pdbx_strand_id
1 'polypeptide(L)' 'MGELKRGDERWDVYIEMQPDAEVGGGAVRGRVHFVSGERRRTTGWIFLEWSEREIQDRFGEFSAVELWHFVTALDG' A
#
# COMPACT_ATOMS: atom_id res chain seq x y z
N MET A 1 -3.94 -9.14 3.03
CA MET A 1 -4.13 -9.17 1.56
C MET A 1 -5.59 -8.85 1.30
N GLY A 2 -5.88 -7.81 0.53
CA GLY A 2 -7.23 -7.35 0.21
C GLY A 2 -7.54 -7.51 -1.27
N GLU A 3 -8.83 -7.47 -1.63
CA GLU A 3 -9.28 -7.50 -3.02
C GLU A 3 -10.06 -6.22 -3.32
N LEU A 4 -9.79 -5.62 -4.47
CA LEU A 4 -10.54 -4.49 -5.01
C LEU A 4 -11.24 -4.90 -6.31
N LYS A 5 -12.58 -4.86 -6.32
CA LYS A 5 -13.39 -5.02 -7.53
C LYS A 5 -13.87 -3.65 -7.99
N ARG A 6 -13.58 -3.26 -9.24
CA ARG A 6 -14.05 -2.02 -9.86
C ARG A 6 -14.55 -2.30 -11.28
N GLY A 7 -15.86 -2.31 -11.46
CA GLY A 7 -16.46 -2.74 -12.73
C GLY A 7 -16.06 -4.18 -13.04
N ASP A 8 -15.51 -4.42 -14.24
CA ASP A 8 -15.00 -5.72 -14.66
C ASP A 8 -13.54 -6.00 -14.20
N GLU A 9 -12.88 -5.02 -13.59
CA GLU A 9 -11.48 -5.15 -13.16
C GLU A 9 -11.37 -5.63 -11.71
N ARG A 10 -10.57 -6.67 -11.51
CA ARG A 10 -10.20 -7.20 -10.18
C ARG A 10 -8.72 -6.94 -9.93
N TRP A 11 -8.44 -6.31 -8.80
CA TRP A 11 -7.08 -6.00 -8.35
C TRP A 11 -6.80 -6.70 -7.02
N ASP A 12 -5.72 -7.46 -6.97
CA ASP A 12 -5.16 -7.97 -5.73
C ASP A 12 -4.33 -6.86 -5.08
N VAL A 13 -4.55 -6.65 -3.79
CA VAL A 13 -3.93 -5.56 -3.02
C VAL A 13 -3.06 -6.12 -1.90
N TYR A 14 -1.78 -5.74 -1.93
CA TYR A 14 -0.81 -6.12 -0.92
C TYR A 14 0.06 -4.93 -0.52
N ILE A 15 0.68 -5.07 0.66
CA ILE A 15 1.62 -4.10 1.20
C ILE A 15 3.04 -4.67 1.14
N GLU A 16 3.97 -3.86 0.66
CA GLU A 16 5.40 -4.11 0.76
C GLU A 16 5.96 -3.29 1.93
N MET A 17 6.79 -3.93 2.74
CA MET A 17 7.44 -3.32 3.90
C MET A 17 8.95 -3.35 3.72
N GLN A 18 9.60 -2.26 4.08
CA GLN A 18 11.06 -2.16 4.02
C GLN A 18 11.58 -1.44 5.27
N PRO A 19 12.55 -2.03 6.01
CA PRO A 19 13.24 -1.33 7.08
C PRO A 19 13.94 -0.06 6.57
N ASP A 20 13.89 0.99 7.37
CA ASP A 20 14.45 2.30 7.10
C ASP A 20 15.42 2.68 8.22
N ALA A 21 16.69 2.35 7.99
CA ALA A 21 17.78 2.64 8.93
C ALA A 21 18.18 4.13 8.95
N GLU A 22 17.74 4.92 7.98
CA GLU A 22 18.03 6.36 7.91
C GLU A 22 17.15 7.16 8.89
N VAL A 23 15.98 6.62 9.22
CA VAL A 23 15.10 7.16 10.26
C VAL A 23 15.53 6.61 11.61
N GLY A 24 16.09 7.49 12.45
CA GLY A 24 16.68 7.13 13.74
C GLY A 24 15.74 6.28 14.59
N GLY A 25 16.21 5.09 14.99
CA GLY A 25 15.42 4.08 15.71
C GLY A 25 15.06 2.85 14.88
N GLY A 26 15.27 2.87 13.55
CA GLY A 26 14.99 1.73 12.68
C GLY A 26 13.51 1.59 12.36
N ALA A 27 12.95 2.61 11.71
CA ALA A 27 11.56 2.60 11.27
C ALA A 27 11.33 1.58 10.14
N VAL A 28 10.08 1.36 9.78
CA VAL A 28 9.66 0.53 8.65
C VAL A 28 8.80 1.41 7.74
N ARG A 29 9.11 1.39 6.44
CA ARG A 29 8.30 2.01 5.39
C ARG A 29 7.33 1.01 4.81
N GLY A 30 6.15 1.48 4.41
CA GLY A 30 5.15 0.68 3.72
C GLY A 30 4.66 1.33 2.42
N ARG A 31 4.52 0.54 1.36
CA ARG A 31 3.87 0.95 0.11
C ARG A 31 2.87 -0.09 -0.36
N VAL A 32 1.80 0.37 -0.99
CA VAL A 32 0.70 -0.49 -1.45
C VAL A 32 0.85 -0.77 -2.93
N HIS A 33 0.58 -2.02 -3.30
CA HIS A 33 0.56 -2.50 -4.67
C HIS A 33 -0.82 -3.00 -5.03
N PHE A 34 -1.23 -2.65 -6.25
CA PHE A 34 -2.42 -3.15 -6.90
C PHE A 34 -1.96 -3.94 -8.13
N VAL A 35 -2.37 -5.21 -8.22
CA VAL A 35 -2.01 -6.08 -9.35
C VAL A 35 -3.27 -6.67 -9.99
N SER A 36 -3.35 -6.57 -11.33
CA SER A 36 -4.40 -7.19 -12.13
C SER A 36 -3.79 -7.77 -13.42
N GLY A 37 -3.50 -9.08 -13.42
CA GLY A 37 -2.75 -9.72 -14.50
C GLY A 37 -1.37 -9.08 -14.67
N GLU A 38 -1.12 -8.49 -15.84
CA GLU A 38 0.13 -7.78 -16.15
C GLU A 38 0.13 -6.31 -15.68
N ARG A 39 -1.03 -5.76 -15.32
CA ARG A 39 -1.14 -4.37 -14.88
C ARG A 39 -0.74 -4.25 -13.42
N ARG A 40 0.09 -3.25 -13.13
CA ARG A 40 0.55 -2.94 -11.78
C ARG A 40 0.41 -1.45 -11.52
N ARG A 41 -0.09 -1.10 -10.34
CA ARG A 41 0.00 0.26 -9.80
C ARG A 41 0.56 0.20 -8.39
N THR A 42 1.45 1.13 -8.06
CA THR A 42 2.17 1.11 -6.78
C THR A 42 2.22 2.53 -6.22
N THR A 43 1.95 2.69 -4.93
CA THR A 43 2.13 3.97 -4.23
C THR A 43 3.61 4.31 -4.07
N GLY A 44 3.93 5.55 -3.72
CA GLY A 44 5.17 5.84 -2.97
C GLY A 44 5.18 5.14 -1.60
N TRP A 45 6.21 5.38 -0.80
CA TRP A 45 6.23 4.97 0.61
C TRP A 45 5.27 5.86 1.41
N ILE A 46 4.06 5.36 1.66
CA ILE A 46 2.96 6.11 2.29
C ILE A 46 2.76 5.78 3.77
N PHE A 47 3.43 4.74 4.25
CA PHE A 47 3.53 4.40 5.67
C PHE A 47 4.97 4.57 6.15
N LEU A 48 5.12 5.07 7.37
CA LEU A 48 6.38 5.12 8.12
C LEU A 48 6.03 4.88 9.59
N GLU A 49 6.31 3.68 10.09
CA GLU A 49 5.97 3.25 11.44
C GLU A 49 7.17 2.61 12.13
N TRP A 50 7.10 2.33 13.43
CA TRP A 50 8.22 1.74 14.18
C TRP A 50 8.28 0.22 14.06
N SER A 51 7.22 -0.41 13.54
CA SER A 51 7.16 -1.86 13.36
C SER A 51 6.33 -2.27 12.15
N GLU A 52 6.63 -3.44 11.60
CA GLU A 52 5.80 -4.08 10.55
C GLU A 52 4.36 -4.29 11.02
N ARG A 53 4.15 -4.54 12.32
CA ARG A 53 2.82 -4.73 12.90
C ARG A 53 1.96 -3.49 12.78
N GLU A 54 2.49 -2.33 13.14
CA GLU A 54 1.78 -1.05 13.01
C GLU A 54 1.42 -0.76 11.55
N ILE A 55 2.30 -1.12 10.61
CA ILE A 55 1.97 -1.02 9.17
C ILE A 55 0.81 -1.95 8.80
N GLN A 56 0.81 -3.21 9.25
CA GLN A 56 -0.30 -4.13 8.98
C GLN A 56 -1.62 -3.63 9.56
N ASP A 57 -1.59 -3.15 10.82
CA ASP A 57 -2.78 -2.64 11.51
C ASP A 57 -3.35 -1.44 10.75
N ARG A 58 -2.52 -0.47 10.38
CA ARG A 58 -2.93 0.68 9.55
C ARG A 58 -3.42 0.25 8.17
N PHE A 59 -2.76 -0.68 7.51
CA PHE A 59 -3.21 -1.20 6.21
C PHE A 59 -4.59 -1.86 6.30
N GLY A 60 -4.90 -2.51 7.43
CA GLY A 60 -6.21 -3.08 7.70
C GLY A 60 -7.32 -2.05 7.93
N GLU A 61 -6.99 -0.81 8.28
CA GLU A 61 -7.96 0.27 8.49
C GLU A 61 -8.44 0.93 7.19
N PHE A 62 -7.64 0.88 6.11
CA PHE A 62 -8.00 1.50 4.84
C PHE A 62 -8.83 0.57 3.96
N SER A 63 -9.86 1.11 3.29
CA SER A 63 -10.46 0.39 2.19
C SER A 63 -9.51 0.39 0.99
N ALA A 64 -9.46 -0.72 0.25
CA ALA A 64 -8.69 -0.82 -0.98
C ALA A 64 -9.12 0.24 -2.03
N VAL A 65 -10.38 0.69 -1.96
CA VAL A 65 -10.94 1.74 -2.83
C VAL A 65 -10.31 3.11 -2.52
N GLU A 66 -10.19 3.48 -1.25
CA GLU A 66 -9.59 4.76 -0.85
C GLU A 66 -8.11 4.84 -1.24
N LEU A 67 -7.36 3.76 -1.01
CA LEU A 67 -5.94 3.67 -1.41
C LEU A 67 -5.78 3.74 -2.93
N TRP A 68 -6.71 3.16 -3.68
CA TRP A 68 -6.71 3.27 -5.15
C TRP A 68 -6.93 4.71 -5.60
N HIS A 69 -7.90 5.41 -5.02
CA HIS A 69 -8.15 6.82 -5.33
C HIS A 69 -6.92 7.68 -5.03
N PHE A 70 -6.26 7.42 -3.89
CA PHE A 70 -5.00 8.08 -3.54
C PHE A 70 -3.92 7.87 -4.60
N VAL A 71 -3.68 6.63 -5.04
CA VAL A 71 -2.73 6.33 -6.14
C VAL A 71 -3.10 7.08 -7.40
N THR A 72 -4.36 7.00 -7.83
CA THR A 72 -4.78 7.63 -9.09
C THR A 72 -4.67 9.15 -9.08
N ALA A 73 -4.78 9.78 -7.91
CA ALA A 73 -4.62 11.22 -7.77
C ALA A 73 -3.16 11.67 -7.90
N LEU A 74 -2.18 10.78 -7.65
CA LEU A 74 -0.75 11.07 -7.83
C LEU A 74 -0.31 10.98 -9.30
N ASP A 75 -1.07 10.27 -10.13
CA ASP A 75 -0.72 10.01 -11.54
C ASP A 75 -1.03 11.20 -12.47
N GLY A 76 -1.74 12.24 -12.02
CA GLY A 76 -2.02 13.47 -12.79
C GLY A 76 -3.08 13.31 -13.88
#